data_AF-A0A7J4RR75-F1
#
_entry.id   AF-A0A7J4RR75-F1
#
_cell.length_a   1.000
_cell.length_b   1.000
_cell.length_c   1.000
_cell.angle_alpha   90.00
_cell.angle_beta   90.00
_cell.angle_gamma   90.00
#
_symmetry.space_group_name_H-M   'P 1'
#
loop_
_entity.id
_entity.type
_entity.pdbx_description
1 polymer ?
#
loop_
_entity_poly.entity_id
_entity_poly.type
_entity_poly.pdbx_seq_one_letter_code
_entity_poly.pdbx_strand_id
1 'polypeptide(L)'
;MDKRIFVAGMAMLVVGTSVSLYLNNTIPVARGNVTEQEAVLLLETQATYHQIITLFGYIAAFGFLITLISVGLKRRKGGAGKTVTQKPAQT
;
A
#
# COMPACT_ATOMS: atom_id res chain seq x y z
N MET A 1 13.51 -8.45 -16.21
CA MET A 1 12.81 -8.22 -14.92
C MET A 1 12.15 -9.53 -14.53
N ASP A 2 12.28 -9.96 -13.28
CA ASP A 2 11.74 -11.26 -12.87
C ASP A 2 10.20 -11.20 -12.91
N LYS A 3 9.57 -12.05 -13.73
CA LYS A 3 8.11 -12.06 -13.93
C LYS A 3 7.35 -12.22 -12.60
N ARG A 4 7.99 -12.87 -11.63
CA ARG A 4 7.51 -13.07 -10.25
C ARG A 4 7.34 -11.75 -9.48
N ILE A 5 8.24 -10.79 -9.66
CA ILE A 5 8.19 -9.49 -8.96
C ILE A 5 7.05 -8.64 -9.53
N PHE A 6 6.88 -8.68 -10.86
CA PHE A 6 5.76 -7.99 -11.52
C PHE A 6 4.40 -8.56 -11.09
N VAL A 7 4.27 -9.89 -11.03
CA VAL A 7 3.05 -10.57 -10.56
C VAL A 7 2.78 -10.27 -9.08
N ALA A 8 3.80 -10.22 -8.23
CA ALA A 8 3.64 -9.86 -6.82
C ALA A 8 3.15 -8.41 -6.64
N GLY A 9 3.69 -7.46 -7.40
CA GLY A 9 3.22 -6.07 -7.39
C GLY A 9 1.78 -5.93 -7.88
N MET A 10 1.40 -6.62 -8.96
CA MET A 10 0.03 -6.65 -9.45
C MET A 10 -0.94 -7.27 -8.43
N ALA A 11 -0.57 -8.39 -7.81
CA ALA A 11 -1.38 -9.02 -6.76
C ALA A 11 -1.60 -8.06 -5.58
N MET A 12 -0.57 -7.30 -5.20
CA MET A 12 -0.66 -6.33 -4.10
C MET A 12 -1.63 -5.18 -4.42
N LEU A 13 -1.63 -4.67 -5.66
CA LEU A 13 -2.60 -3.65 -6.08
C LEU A 13 -4.02 -4.20 -6.07
N VAL A 14 -4.25 -5.39 -6.62
CA VAL A 14 -5.58 -6.00 -6.66
C VAL A 14 -6.14 -6.19 -5.26
N VAL A 15 -5.34 -6.69 -4.31
CA VAL A 15 -5.75 -6.85 -2.91
C VAL A 15 -6.06 -5.49 -2.27
N GLY A 16 -5.19 -4.49 -2.44
CA GLY A 16 -5.40 -3.15 -1.88
C GLY A 16 -6.68 -2.49 -2.39
N THR A 17 -6.93 -2.55 -3.71
CA THR A 17 -8.15 -2.01 -4.33
C THR A 17 -9.39 -2.77 -3.87
N SER A 18 -9.33 -4.10 -3.77
CA SER A 18 -10.47 -4.91 -3.33
C SER A 18 -10.86 -4.61 -1.88
N VAL A 19 -9.88 -4.48 -0.98
CA VAL A 19 -10.11 -4.11 0.42
C VAL A 19 -10.68 -2.70 0.54
N SER A 20 -10.17 -1.75 -0.25
CA SER A 20 -10.69 -0.38 -0.29
C SER A 20 -12.15 -0.34 -0.72
N LEU A 21 -12.51 -1.07 -1.79
CA LEU A 21 -13.89 -1.18 -2.27
C LEU A 21 -14.82 -1.86 -1.26
N TYR A 22 -14.34 -2.90 -0.58
CA TYR A 22 -15.11 -3.57 0.48
C TYR A 22 -15.41 -2.62 1.63
N LEU A 23 -14.38 -1.94 2.15
CA LEU A 23 -14.53 -0.97 3.23
C LEU A 23 -15.48 0.16 2.83
N ASN A 24 -15.36 0.69 1.61
CA ASN A 24 -16.22 1.78 1.14
C ASN A 24 -17.70 1.36 0.97
N ASN A 25 -17.97 0.08 0.66
CA ASN A 25 -19.33 -0.45 0.63
C ASN A 25 -19.89 -0.75 2.03
N THR A 26 -19.04 -1.08 3.01
CA THR A 26 -19.47 -1.34 4.39
C THR A 26 -19.61 -0.09 5.24
N ILE A 27 -18.97 1.02 4.86
CA ILE A 27 -19.18 2.31 5.52
C ILE A 27 -20.51 2.88 4.98
N PRO A 28 -21.51 3.12 5.83
CA PRO A 28 -22.78 3.69 5.40
C PRO A 28 -22.57 5.19 5.12
N VAL A 29 -21.99 5.51 3.95
CA VAL A 29 -21.99 6.88 3.43
C VAL A 29 -23.38 7.12 2.86
N ALA A 30 -24.30 7.58 3.71
CA ALA A 30 -25.56 8.22 3.33
C ALA A 30 -26.37 7.51 2.22
N ARG A 31 -26.39 6.17 2.20
CA ARG A 31 -27.23 5.41 1.25
C ARG A 31 -28.58 5.09 1.88
N GLY A 32 -29.46 6.09 1.93
CA GLY A 32 -30.88 5.86 2.17
C GLY A 32 -31.53 7.00 2.93
N ASN A 33 -32.40 7.74 2.23
CA ASN A 33 -33.48 8.60 2.76
C ASN A 33 -33.25 9.23 4.15
N VAL A 34 -32.05 9.77 4.39
CA VAL A 34 -31.73 10.45 5.64
C VAL A 34 -32.36 11.84 5.54
N THR A 35 -33.32 12.15 6.41
CA THR A 35 -33.90 13.50 6.51
C THR A 35 -32.80 14.53 6.79
N GLU A 36 -32.95 15.77 6.30
CA GLU A 36 -31.88 16.79 6.36
C GLU A 36 -31.30 16.98 7.77
N GLN A 37 -32.10 16.83 8.83
CA GLN A 37 -31.62 16.94 10.21
C GLN A 37 -30.70 15.77 10.63
N GLU A 38 -31.00 14.55 10.20
CA GLU A 38 -30.18 13.37 10.52
C GLU A 38 -28.87 13.37 9.72
N ALA A 39 -28.87 13.95 8.52
CA ALA A 39 -27.65 14.12 7.72
C ALA A 39 -26.66 15.07 8.40
N VAL A 40 -27.14 16.17 8.98
CA VAL A 40 -26.31 17.14 9.71
C VAL A 40 -25.70 16.51 10.97
N LEU A 41 -26.50 15.75 11.73
CA LEU A 41 -26.06 15.08 12.95
C LEU A 41 -25.02 13.97 12.66
N LEU A 42 -25.21 13.24 11.55
CA LEU A 42 -24.21 12.29 11.06
C LEU A 42 -22.94 12.97 10.56
N LEU A 43 -23.04 14.10 9.85
CA LEU A 43 -21.88 14.88 9.39
C LEU A 43 -21.08 15.43 10.55
N GLU A 44 -21.74 15.93 11.60
CA GLU A 44 -21.08 16.45 12.80
C GLU A 44 -20.33 15.34 13.54
N THR A 45 -20.97 14.18 13.73
CA THR A 45 -20.37 13.00 14.35
C THR A 45 -19.21 12.45 13.51
N GLN A 46 -19.35 12.45 12.18
CA GLN A 46 -18.33 11.95 11.25
C GLN A 46 -17.14 12.92 11.13
N ALA A 47 -17.38 14.23 11.21
CA ALA A 47 -16.33 15.25 11.17
C ALA A 47 -15.34 15.13 12.34
N THR A 48 -15.81 14.73 13.53
CA THR A 48 -14.93 14.51 14.69
C THR A 48 -13.90 13.40 14.44
N TYR A 49 -14.29 12.33 13.74
CA TYR A 49 -13.41 11.19 13.44
C TYR A 49 -12.67 11.29 12.10
N HIS A 50 -13.05 12.24 11.25
CA HIS A 50 -12.51 12.40 9.90
C HIS A 50 -10.99 12.66 9.90
N GLN A 51 -10.49 13.41 10.88
CA GLN A 51 -9.06 13.72 11.00
C GLN A 51 -8.22 12.46 11.30
N ILE A 52 -8.73 11.60 12.18
CA ILE A 52 -8.07 10.34 12.56
C ILE A 52 -8.05 9.38 11.38
N ILE A 53 -9.17 9.21 10.68
CA ILE A 53 -9.26 8.35 9.49
C ILE A 53 -8.31 8.83 8.38
N THR A 54 -8.24 10.15 8.18
CA THR A 54 -7.31 10.76 7.22
C THR A 54 -5.85 10.50 7.59
N LEU A 55 -5.50 10.63 8.88
CA LEU A 55 -4.16 10.34 9.38
C LEU A 55 -3.79 8.86 9.20
N PHE A 56 -4.71 7.94 9.50
CA PHE A 56 -4.52 6.51 9.22
C PHE A 56 -4.34 6.22 7.73
N GLY A 57 -5.05 6.95 6.86
CA GLY A 57 -4.86 6.90 5.41
C GLY A 57 -3.43 7.24 4.98
N TYR A 58 -2.85 8.31 5.54
CA TYR A 58 -1.45 8.66 5.29
C TYR A 58 -0.47 7.63 5.83
N ILE A 59 -0.67 7.14 7.05
CA ILE A 59 0.19 6.08 7.64
C ILE A 59 0.17 4.82 6.77
N ALA A 60 -1.01 4.41 6.31
CA ALA A 60 -1.17 3.26 5.41
C ALA A 60 -0.49 3.49 4.06
N ALA A 61 -0.65 4.68 3.47
CA ALA A 61 -0.01 5.05 2.20
C ALA A 61 1.53 5.05 2.30
N PHE A 62 2.08 5.64 3.37
CA PHE A 62 3.53 5.62 3.60
C PHE A 62 4.05 4.21 3.90
N GLY A 63 3.34 3.42 4.71
CA GLY A 63 3.70 2.02 4.96
C GLY A 63 3.70 1.17 3.69
N PHE A 64 2.72 1.39 2.81
CA PHE A 64 2.68 0.76 1.50
C PHE A 64 3.85 1.17 0.60
N LEU A 65 4.18 2.46 0.55
CA LEU A 65 5.31 2.97 -0.23
C LEU A 65 6.64 2.40 0.24
N ILE A 66 6.87 2.33 1.56
CA ILE A 66 8.06 1.67 2.14
C ILE A 66 8.10 0.20 1.73
N THR A 67 6.97 -0.50 1.79
CA THR A 67 6.87 -1.91 1.39
C THR A 67 7.22 -2.10 -0.08
N LEU A 68 6.70 -1.25 -0.98
CA LEU A 68 7.04 -1.28 -2.40
C LEU A 68 8.53 -1.04 -2.64
N ILE A 69 9.13 -0.08 -1.93
CA ILE A 69 10.57 0.17 -2.02
C ILE A 69 11.32 -1.06 -1.50
N SER A 70 11.00 -1.62 -0.33
CA SER A 70 11.66 -2.81 0.20
C SER A 70 11.57 -4.02 -0.74
N VAL A 71 10.43 -4.22 -1.41
CA VAL A 71 10.23 -5.28 -2.40
C VAL A 71 10.99 -4.99 -3.71
N GLY A 72 10.96 -3.74 -4.19
CA GLY A 72 11.65 -3.28 -5.39
C GLY A 72 13.17 -3.18 -5.24
N LEU A 73 13.67 -2.94 -4.02
CA LEU A 73 15.09 -2.84 -3.67
C LEU A 73 15.74 -4.20 -3.44
N LYS A 74 15.01 -5.32 -3.59
CA LYS A 74 15.57 -6.67 -3.53
C LYS A 74 16.54 -6.84 -4.71
N ARG A 75 17.78 -6.42 -4.44
CA ARG A 75 18.95 -6.41 -5.30
C ARG A 75 19.00 -7.70 -6.11
N ARG A 76 19.26 -7.57 -7.41
CA ARG A 76 19.87 -8.64 -8.21
C ARG A 76 21.01 -9.24 -7.38
N LYS A 77 20.82 -10.47 -6.90
CA LYS A 77 21.94 -11.31 -6.45
C LYS A 77 22.75 -11.61 -7.70
N GLY A 78 23.77 -10.78 -7.96
CA GLY A 78 24.74 -10.96 -9.03
C GLY A 78 25.09 -9.65 -9.71
N GLY A 79 26.25 -9.08 -9.35
CA GLY A 79 26.92 -8.11 -10.21
C GLY A 79 27.50 -6.84 -9.56
N ALA A 80 27.79 -6.83 -8.25
CA ALA A 80 28.70 -5.85 -7.68
C ALA A 80 29.65 -6.59 -6.73
N GLY A 81 30.86 -6.87 -7.20
CA GLY A 81 31.92 -7.46 -6.38
C GLY A 81 31.91 -8.98 -6.25
N LYS A 82 31.87 -9.74 -7.36
CA LYS A 82 32.69 -10.96 -7.35
C LYS A 82 34.13 -10.46 -7.40
N THR A 83 34.83 -10.52 -6.26
CA THR A 83 36.28 -10.42 -6.26
C THR A 83 36.76 -11.48 -7.25
N VAL A 84 37.30 -11.04 -8.38
CA VAL A 84 38.04 -11.91 -9.28
C VAL A 84 39.29 -12.28 -8.51
N THR A 85 39.24 -13.40 -7.80
CA THR A 85 40.44 -14.03 -7.26
C THR A 85 41.27 -14.41 -8.48
N GLN A 86 42.22 -13.55 -8.85
CA GLN A 86 43.23 -13.91 -9.84
C GLN A 86 43.95 -15.14 -9.26
N LYS A 87 43.92 -16.25 -9.99
CA LYS A 87 44.75 -17.41 -9.64
C LYS A 87 46.21 -16.92 -9.62
N PRO A 88 47.01 -17.27 -8.60
CA PRO A 88 48.41 -16.90 -8.59
C PRO A 88 49.08 -17.53 -9.83
N ALA A 89 49.88 -16.72 -10.53
CA ALA A 89 50.76 -17.21 -11.58
C ALA A 89 51.69 -18.25 -10.93
N GLN A 90 51.56 -19.50 -11.36
CA GLN A 90 52.55 -20.51 -11.01
C GLN A 90 53.81 -20.19 -11.79
N THR A 91 54.91 -20.18 -11.05
CA THR A 91 56.32 -20.00 -11.43
C THR A 91 56.71 -20.61 -12.76
#